data_AF-A0A382CXP7-F1
#
_entry.id   AF-A0A382CXP7-F1
#
_cell.length_a   1.000
_cell.length_b   1.000
_cell.length_c   1.000
_cell.angle_alpha   90.00
_cell.angle_beta   90.00
_cell.angle_gamma   90.00
#
_symmetry.space_group_name_H-M   'P 1'
#
loop_
_entity.id
_entity.type
_entity.pdbx_description
1 polymer ?
#
loop_
_entity_poly.entity_id
_entity_poly.type
_entity_poly.pdbx_seq_one_letter_code
_entity_poly.pdbx_strand_id
1 'polypeptide(L)'
;MNSILASHRGLSPEQRLAGLVDSAGPETELPRPFRTRRGPTVHWSAESCKLWTEVSRSIRVYGRAIPHVPLPLPGGGRLMIDENEKQSINGVKLDRPLPLYDIAIWLSNPERGGVVANWSQFLLAMSCVVRRLPPLQEEEWAGWMDNEGWPGIDSPSAQIAEPILGRLSHPFFKFIGKQSEQKPDDSTSIGYIARGNPRLMEVIGGAPSEAWLEILEHAEDEFGKLFRLMVAPRLVVLDHRLHLLVLRDGKPFPVPVTVDPKVWRVLVAYSLEPPGHPGAETMKHLFWCWSGEHENWMPSVRQVRSARMLREAIVGLGENSSLSPIMYSENTSAIPVRGKSGLF
;
A
#
# COMPACT_ATOMS: atom_id res chain seq x y z
N MET A 1 20.34 12.06 3.76
CA MET A 1 19.77 10.71 3.82
C MET A 1 20.07 10.16 5.21
N ASN A 2 19.22 9.99 6.22
CA ASN A 2 17.77 10.05 6.39
C ASN A 2 17.55 10.68 7.80
N SER A 3 17.42 12.01 7.88
CA SER A 3 17.34 12.74 9.16
C SER A 3 16.10 12.34 9.98
N ILE A 4 15.04 11.89 9.31
CA ILE A 4 13.73 11.54 9.88
C ILE A 4 13.86 10.34 10.86
N LEU A 5 14.67 9.34 10.52
CA LEU A 5 14.89 8.18 11.38
C LEU A 5 16.18 8.27 12.23
N ALA A 6 17.07 9.21 11.94
CA ALA A 6 18.37 9.31 12.60
C ALA A 6 18.24 9.49 14.13
N SER A 7 17.33 10.37 14.58
CA SER A 7 17.05 10.60 16.01
C SER A 7 16.37 9.41 16.70
N HIS A 8 15.81 8.48 15.93
CA HIS A 8 15.04 7.34 16.42
C HIS A 8 15.81 6.01 16.30
N ARG A 9 17.08 6.02 15.89
CA ARG A 9 17.91 4.81 15.81
C ARG A 9 18.12 4.20 17.20
N GLY A 10 18.08 2.87 17.26
CA GLY A 10 18.21 2.12 18.52
C GLY A 10 16.93 2.01 19.34
N LEU A 11 15.88 2.78 19.02
CA LEU A 11 14.56 2.66 19.65
C LEU A 11 13.80 1.42 19.13
N SER A 12 12.79 1.00 19.89
CA SER A 12 11.89 -0.08 19.45
C SER A 12 11.10 0.36 18.21
N PRO A 13 10.61 -0.59 17.38
CA PRO A 13 9.78 -0.26 16.23
C PRO A 13 8.60 0.66 16.54
N GLU A 14 7.93 0.43 17.67
CA GLU A 14 6.79 1.21 18.13
C GLU A 14 7.20 2.66 18.42
N GLN A 15 8.31 2.86 19.12
CA GLN A 15 8.84 4.19 19.44
C GLN A 15 9.28 4.94 18.18
N ARG A 16 9.87 4.24 17.21
CA ARG A 16 10.26 4.85 15.92
C ARG A 16 9.05 5.33 15.14
N LEU A 17 8.00 4.51 15.06
CA LEU A 17 6.77 4.85 14.36
C LEU A 17 5.99 5.97 15.07
N ALA A 18 6.00 5.98 16.41
CA ALA A 18 5.42 7.09 17.17
C ALA A 18 6.15 8.41 16.90
N GLY A 19 7.50 8.41 16.96
CA GLY A 19 8.30 9.62 16.68
C GLY A 19 8.20 10.10 15.23
N LEU A 20 8.00 9.18 14.27
CA LEU A 20 7.70 9.52 12.88
C LEU A 20 6.37 10.31 12.76
N VAL A 21 5.37 9.96 13.56
CA VAL A 21 4.06 10.64 13.55
C VAL A 21 4.13 11.99 14.23
N ASP A 22 4.93 12.13 15.29
CA ASP A 22 5.16 13.41 15.96
C ASP A 22 5.91 14.41 15.06
N SER A 23 6.67 13.90 14.09
CA SER A 23 7.32 14.68 13.04
C SER A 23 6.51 14.78 11.74
N ALA A 24 5.34 14.13 11.68
CA ALA A 24 4.43 14.32 10.56
C ALA A 24 3.89 15.75 10.59
N GLY A 25 3.66 16.32 9.40
CA GLY A 25 3.13 17.67 9.27
C GLY A 25 1.79 17.88 9.98
N PRO A 26 1.29 19.13 10.03
CA PRO A 26 0.07 19.45 10.73
C PRO A 26 -1.10 18.57 10.28
N GLU A 27 -2.05 18.31 11.18
CA GLU A 27 -3.24 17.49 10.90
C GLU A 27 -4.06 17.98 9.69
N THR A 28 -3.92 19.24 9.31
CA THR A 28 -4.51 19.82 8.09
C THR A 28 -3.98 19.21 6.79
N GLU A 29 -2.79 18.61 6.80
CA GLU A 29 -2.23 17.89 5.64
C GLU A 29 -2.85 16.50 5.48
N LEU A 30 -3.44 15.92 6.54
CA LEU A 30 -4.16 14.67 6.39
C LEU A 30 -5.46 14.87 5.59
N PRO A 31 -5.90 13.88 4.80
CA PRO A 31 -7.24 13.85 4.24
C PRO A 31 -8.29 14.10 5.32
N ARG A 32 -9.29 14.94 5.04
CA ARG A 32 -10.35 15.33 6.00
C ARG A 32 -10.99 14.12 6.72
N PRO A 33 -11.26 12.98 6.05
CA PRO A 33 -11.81 11.79 6.71
C PRO A 33 -10.88 11.16 7.76
N PHE A 34 -9.56 11.41 7.67
CA PHE A 34 -8.53 10.78 8.49
C PHE A 34 -8.16 11.63 9.71
N ARG A 35 -8.50 12.92 9.69
CA ARG A 35 -8.27 13.85 10.80
C ARG A 35 -9.02 13.40 12.05
N THR A 36 -8.62 13.90 13.21
CA THR A 36 -9.42 13.77 14.41
C THR A 36 -10.73 14.52 14.25
N ARG A 37 -11.82 13.91 14.71
CA ARG A 37 -13.15 14.49 14.58
C ARG A 37 -13.22 15.79 15.38
N ARG A 38 -13.75 16.85 14.77
CA ARG A 38 -14.10 18.10 15.45
C ARG A 38 -15.58 18.08 15.83
N GLY A 39 -15.93 18.72 16.94
CA GLY A 39 -17.31 18.82 17.42
C GLY A 39 -17.67 17.82 18.52
N PRO A 40 -18.96 17.52 18.72
CA PRO A 40 -19.42 16.66 19.80
C PRO A 40 -18.77 15.28 19.77
N THR A 41 -18.46 14.75 20.96
CA THR A 41 -17.89 13.41 21.13
C THR A 41 -18.74 12.39 20.39
N VAL A 42 -18.10 11.52 19.61
CA VAL A 42 -18.81 10.42 18.94
C VAL A 42 -19.44 9.54 20.00
N HIS A 43 -20.76 9.40 19.96
CA HIS A 43 -21.42 8.41 20.78
C HIS A 43 -21.01 7.01 20.29
N TRP A 44 -20.15 6.35 21.07
CA TRP A 44 -19.66 5.01 20.78
C TRP A 44 -20.15 4.06 21.88
N SER A 45 -21.16 3.25 21.54
CA SER A 45 -21.95 2.54 22.56
C SER A 45 -21.21 1.33 23.15
N ALA A 46 -21.59 0.94 24.37
CA ALA A 46 -21.05 -0.24 25.03
C ALA A 46 -21.35 -1.53 24.24
N GLU A 47 -22.52 -1.61 23.59
CA GLU A 47 -22.90 -2.73 22.73
C GLU A 47 -21.99 -2.81 21.50
N SER A 48 -21.67 -1.65 20.90
CA SER A 48 -20.74 -1.57 19.77
C SER A 48 -19.35 -2.03 20.19
N CYS A 49 -18.86 -1.58 21.35
CA CYS A 49 -17.58 -2.02 21.92
C CYS A 49 -17.55 -3.54 22.19
N LYS A 50 -18.67 -4.10 22.68
CA LYS A 50 -18.79 -5.54 22.94
C LYS A 50 -18.66 -6.37 21.66
N LEU A 51 -19.30 -5.96 20.57
CA LEU A 51 -19.15 -6.63 19.27
C LEU A 51 -17.68 -6.66 18.81
N TRP A 52 -16.96 -5.54 18.93
CA TRP A 52 -15.54 -5.51 18.59
C TRP A 52 -14.67 -6.34 19.55
N THR A 53 -15.04 -6.41 20.82
CA THR A 53 -14.37 -7.28 21.80
C THR A 53 -14.53 -8.75 21.40
N GLU A 54 -15.71 -9.14 20.93
CA GLU A 54 -15.99 -10.49 20.44
C GLU A 54 -15.20 -10.82 19.17
N VAL A 55 -15.04 -9.86 18.24
CA VAL A 55 -14.18 -10.02 17.06
C VAL A 55 -12.72 -10.23 17.46
N SER A 56 -12.18 -9.38 18.36
CA SER A 56 -10.81 -9.53 18.86
C SER A 56 -10.58 -10.91 19.49
N ARG A 57 -11.52 -11.35 20.33
CA ARG A 57 -11.51 -12.70 20.94
C ARG A 57 -11.57 -13.79 19.88
N SER A 58 -12.44 -13.66 18.88
CA SER A 58 -12.61 -14.66 17.81
C SER A 58 -11.33 -14.82 16.99
N ILE A 59 -10.71 -13.71 16.57
CA ILE A 59 -9.45 -13.73 15.83
C ILE A 59 -8.34 -14.35 16.67
N ARG A 60 -8.23 -13.98 17.95
CA ARG A 60 -7.20 -14.53 18.85
C ARG A 60 -7.33 -16.04 19.07
N VAL A 61 -8.56 -16.56 19.17
CA VAL A 61 -8.81 -17.97 19.48
C VAL A 61 -8.86 -18.84 18.23
N TYR A 62 -9.44 -18.34 17.14
CA TYR A 62 -9.75 -19.11 15.94
C TYR A 62 -9.00 -18.66 14.68
N GLY A 63 -8.22 -17.57 14.75
CA GLY A 63 -7.51 -17.01 13.60
C GLY A 63 -8.37 -16.27 12.58
N ARG A 64 -9.68 -16.10 12.85
CA ARG A 64 -10.64 -15.48 11.93
C ARG A 64 -11.68 -14.64 12.66
N ALA A 65 -12.27 -13.68 11.94
CA ALA A 65 -13.37 -12.88 12.45
C ALA A 65 -14.72 -13.63 12.34
N ILE A 66 -15.75 -13.12 13.02
CA ILE A 66 -17.09 -13.70 12.99
C ILE A 66 -17.80 -13.26 11.69
N PRO A 67 -18.20 -14.19 10.80
CA PRO A 67 -18.87 -13.85 9.55
C PRO A 67 -20.32 -13.40 9.80
N HIS A 68 -20.87 -12.64 8.86
CA HIS A 68 -22.25 -12.16 8.79
C HIS A 68 -22.74 -11.30 9.96
N VAL A 69 -21.85 -10.92 10.88
CA VAL A 69 -22.18 -9.96 11.93
C VAL A 69 -21.91 -8.54 11.41
N PRO A 70 -22.92 -7.65 11.38
CA PRO A 70 -22.70 -6.25 11.06
C PRO A 70 -21.91 -5.58 12.17
N LEU A 71 -20.65 -5.22 11.88
CA LEU A 71 -19.78 -4.55 12.82
C LEU A 71 -19.99 -3.03 12.69
N PRO A 72 -20.45 -2.33 13.74
CA PRO A 72 -20.65 -0.89 13.68
C PRO A 72 -19.29 -0.19 13.53
N LEU A 73 -19.29 0.96 12.87
CA LEU A 73 -18.15 1.88 12.81
C LEU A 73 -18.55 3.22 13.46
N PRO A 74 -17.63 3.89 14.18
CA PRO A 74 -17.94 5.19 14.75
C PRO A 74 -18.34 6.18 13.64
N GLY A 75 -19.43 6.91 13.86
CA GLY A 75 -20.03 7.78 12.83
C GLY A 75 -21.16 7.12 12.02
N GLY A 76 -21.58 5.90 12.34
CA GLY A 76 -22.80 5.26 11.82
C GLY A 76 -22.60 4.31 10.64
N GLY A 77 -21.37 4.13 10.18
CA GLY A 77 -21.03 3.14 9.16
C GLY A 77 -21.09 1.70 9.67
N ARG A 78 -21.03 0.73 8.76
CA ARG A 78 -21.02 -0.70 9.07
C ARG A 78 -20.01 -1.44 8.21
N LEU A 79 -19.23 -2.30 8.85
CA LEU A 79 -18.36 -3.28 8.21
C LEU A 79 -19.07 -4.64 8.22
N MET A 80 -19.13 -5.28 7.06
CA MET A 80 -19.64 -6.64 6.88
C MET A 80 -18.50 -7.56 6.44
N ILE A 81 -18.50 -8.79 6.94
CA ILE A 81 -17.56 -9.85 6.58
C ILE A 81 -18.39 -11.07 6.15
N ASP A 82 -18.13 -11.64 4.98
CA ASP A 82 -18.81 -12.87 4.52
C ASP A 82 -18.06 -14.15 4.96
N GLU A 83 -18.61 -15.33 4.63
CA GLU A 83 -17.98 -16.63 4.96
C GLU A 83 -16.59 -16.83 4.34
N ASN A 84 -16.30 -16.10 3.26
CA ASN A 84 -15.02 -16.14 2.54
C ASN A 84 -14.06 -15.04 3.01
N GLU A 85 -14.33 -14.41 4.16
CA GLU A 85 -13.59 -13.29 4.71
C GLU A 85 -13.57 -12.03 3.82
N LYS A 86 -14.44 -11.95 2.80
CA LYS A 86 -14.55 -10.74 1.99
C LYS A 86 -15.25 -9.67 2.78
N GLN A 87 -14.69 -8.46 2.71
CA GLN A 87 -15.10 -7.35 3.54
C GLN A 87 -15.82 -6.29 2.70
N SER A 88 -16.83 -5.64 3.27
CA SER A 88 -17.46 -4.47 2.67
C SER A 88 -17.83 -3.44 3.72
N ILE A 89 -17.73 -2.16 3.37
CA ILE A 89 -18.13 -1.05 4.23
C ILE A 89 -19.32 -0.35 3.57
N ASN A 90 -20.45 -0.29 4.27
CA ASN A 90 -21.70 0.31 3.75
C ASN A 90 -22.08 -0.25 2.36
N GLY A 91 -21.85 -1.55 2.13
CA GLY A 91 -22.09 -2.22 0.85
C GLY A 91 -20.97 -2.08 -0.20
N VAL A 92 -19.98 -1.21 0.00
CA VAL A 92 -18.82 -1.08 -0.89
C VAL A 92 -17.81 -2.18 -0.59
N LYS A 93 -17.55 -3.06 -1.56
CA LYS A 93 -16.57 -4.14 -1.43
C LYS A 93 -15.15 -3.58 -1.29
N LEU A 94 -14.45 -4.04 -0.27
CA LEU A 94 -13.04 -3.75 -0.05
C LEU A 94 -12.18 -4.61 -0.97
N ASP A 95 -11.04 -4.08 -1.40
CA ASP A 95 -10.15 -4.83 -2.29
C ASP A 95 -9.23 -5.79 -1.55
N ARG A 96 -8.81 -5.38 -0.36
CA ARG A 96 -7.81 -6.07 0.46
C ARG A 96 -8.31 -6.12 1.90
N PRO A 97 -7.89 -7.15 2.67
CA PRO A 97 -8.35 -7.31 4.04
C PRO A 97 -7.83 -6.17 4.92
N LEU A 98 -8.66 -5.73 5.86
CA LEU A 98 -8.24 -4.81 6.92
C LEU A 98 -7.48 -5.54 8.03
N PRO A 99 -6.63 -4.84 8.80
CA PRO A 99 -6.02 -5.36 10.03
C PRO A 99 -7.08 -5.44 11.14
N LEU A 100 -8.00 -6.39 11.01
CA LEU A 100 -9.20 -6.49 11.85
C LEU A 100 -8.89 -6.64 13.33
N TYR A 101 -7.79 -7.30 13.69
CA TYR A 101 -7.44 -7.50 15.10
C TYR A 101 -7.03 -6.17 15.75
N ASP A 102 -6.25 -5.36 15.05
CA ASP A 102 -5.83 -4.05 15.55
C ASP A 102 -7.03 -3.08 15.64
N ILE A 103 -7.89 -3.08 14.61
CA ILE A 103 -9.14 -2.31 14.61
C ILE A 103 -10.04 -2.73 15.78
N ALA A 104 -10.18 -4.05 16.01
CA ALA A 104 -10.99 -4.59 17.09
C ALA A 104 -10.45 -4.18 18.47
N ILE A 105 -9.14 -4.24 18.69
CA ILE A 105 -8.52 -3.75 19.93
C ILE A 105 -8.86 -2.28 20.15
N TRP A 106 -8.78 -1.45 19.10
CA TRP A 106 -9.05 -0.02 19.23
C TRP A 106 -10.52 0.30 19.51
N LEU A 107 -11.43 -0.28 18.72
CA LEU A 107 -12.86 -0.01 18.77
C LEU A 107 -13.61 -0.73 19.90
N SER A 108 -12.92 -1.59 20.66
CA SER A 108 -13.45 -2.17 21.90
C SER A 108 -13.49 -1.18 23.08
N ASN A 109 -13.04 0.07 22.90
CA ASN A 109 -13.03 1.10 23.94
C ASN A 109 -14.01 2.25 23.60
N PRO A 110 -14.95 2.59 24.51
CA PRO A 110 -15.97 3.64 24.29
C PRO A 110 -15.38 5.03 24.06
N GLU A 111 -14.21 5.35 24.60
CA GLU A 111 -13.59 6.68 24.52
C GLU A 111 -12.80 6.90 23.23
N ARG A 112 -12.55 5.85 22.45
CA ARG A 112 -11.59 5.86 21.34
C ARG A 112 -12.21 6.06 19.95
N GLY A 113 -13.53 6.15 19.87
CA GLY A 113 -14.25 6.26 18.59
C GLY A 113 -13.98 7.56 17.81
N GLY A 114 -13.60 8.64 18.48
CA GLY A 114 -13.45 9.98 17.87
C GLY A 114 -12.10 10.30 17.22
N VAL A 115 -11.11 9.40 17.29
CA VAL A 115 -9.74 9.67 16.80
C VAL A 115 -9.65 9.81 15.27
N VAL A 116 -10.61 9.24 14.55
CA VAL A 116 -10.76 9.36 13.10
C VAL A 116 -12.12 9.99 12.79
N ALA A 117 -12.15 11.02 11.94
CA ALA A 117 -13.35 11.79 11.62
C ALA A 117 -14.40 10.94 10.91
N ASN A 118 -13.96 10.09 9.96
CA ASN A 118 -14.82 9.17 9.25
C ASN A 118 -14.13 7.80 9.08
N TRP A 119 -14.48 6.87 9.97
CA TRP A 119 -13.95 5.51 9.96
C TRP A 119 -14.27 4.74 8.68
N SER A 120 -15.44 4.93 8.08
CA SER A 120 -15.81 4.23 6.85
C SER A 120 -14.88 4.60 5.69
N GLN A 121 -14.65 5.89 5.48
CA GLN A 121 -13.76 6.37 4.42
C GLN A 121 -12.29 6.05 4.73
N PHE A 122 -11.87 6.18 5.99
CA PHE A 122 -10.50 5.85 6.38
C PHE A 122 -10.17 4.37 6.15
N LEU A 123 -11.05 3.45 6.59
CA LEU A 123 -10.86 2.03 6.39
C LEU A 123 -10.98 1.64 4.91
N LEU A 124 -11.85 2.30 4.15
CA LEU A 124 -11.90 2.11 2.69
C LEU A 124 -10.56 2.49 2.04
N ALA A 125 -9.98 3.63 2.40
CA ALA A 125 -8.67 4.04 1.91
C ALA A 125 -7.55 3.09 2.35
N MET A 126 -7.55 2.67 3.62
CA MET A 126 -6.61 1.67 4.13
C MET A 126 -6.66 0.38 3.29
N SER A 127 -7.87 -0.11 2.97
CA SER A 127 -8.05 -1.30 2.12
C SER A 127 -7.53 -1.15 0.69
N CYS A 128 -7.41 0.08 0.18
CA CYS A 128 -6.82 0.33 -1.14
C CYS A 128 -5.28 0.29 -1.09
N VAL A 129 -4.69 0.67 0.05
CA VAL A 129 -3.25 0.76 0.26
C VAL A 129 -2.64 -0.57 0.69
N VAL A 130 -3.24 -1.26 1.66
CA VAL A 130 -2.63 -2.46 2.24
C VAL A 130 -2.62 -3.62 1.26
N ARG A 131 -1.70 -4.58 1.46
CA ARG A 131 -1.67 -5.87 0.76
C ARG A 131 -1.73 -7.04 1.74
N ARG A 132 -2.31 -8.16 1.33
CA ARG A 132 -2.18 -9.41 2.10
C ARG A 132 -0.78 -9.93 1.90
N LEU A 133 -0.06 -10.19 2.99
CA LEU A 133 1.25 -10.83 2.91
C LEU A 133 1.07 -12.34 3.14
N PRO A 134 1.21 -13.19 2.10
CA PRO A 134 1.28 -14.64 2.30
C PRO A 134 2.65 -15.02 2.91
N PRO A 135 2.81 -16.25 3.40
CA PRO A 135 4.12 -16.80 3.67
C PRO A 135 4.95 -16.83 2.37
N LEU A 136 6.05 -16.09 2.32
CA LEU A 136 6.94 -16.01 1.17
C LEU A 136 8.33 -16.60 1.49
N GLN A 137 8.90 -17.30 0.52
CA GLN A 137 10.32 -17.61 0.47
C GLN A 137 11.12 -16.39 0.03
N GLU A 138 12.43 -16.40 0.30
CA GLU A 138 13.33 -15.28 0.00
C GLU A 138 13.30 -14.89 -1.49
N GLU A 139 13.23 -15.87 -2.38
CA GLU A 139 13.22 -15.66 -3.83
C GLU A 139 11.89 -15.14 -4.38
N GLU A 140 10.79 -15.27 -3.63
CA GLU A 140 9.44 -14.91 -4.07
C GLU A 140 9.12 -13.43 -3.86
N TRP A 141 9.87 -12.74 -3.01
CA TRP A 141 9.61 -11.35 -2.64
C TRP A 141 9.62 -10.39 -3.83
N ALA A 142 10.55 -10.53 -4.77
CA ALA A 142 10.63 -9.65 -5.93
C ALA A 142 9.37 -9.78 -6.80
N GLY A 143 9.01 -11.02 -7.14
CA GLY A 143 7.79 -11.29 -7.90
C GLY A 143 6.52 -10.86 -7.16
N TRP A 144 6.47 -11.02 -5.83
CA TRP A 144 5.34 -10.54 -5.04
C TRP A 144 5.25 -9.00 -5.05
N MET A 145 6.35 -8.27 -4.89
CA MET A 145 6.35 -6.80 -4.92
C MET A 145 5.94 -6.25 -6.30
N ASP A 146 6.37 -6.90 -7.38
CA ASP A 146 5.98 -6.52 -8.73
C ASP A 146 4.49 -6.77 -8.99
N ASN A 147 3.98 -7.94 -8.56
CA ASN A 147 2.58 -8.32 -8.76
C ASN A 147 1.60 -7.54 -7.87
N GLU A 148 2.01 -7.18 -6.65
CA GLU A 148 1.16 -6.49 -5.68
C GLU A 148 1.35 -4.97 -5.68
N GLY A 149 2.40 -4.48 -6.34
CA GLY A 149 2.63 -3.06 -6.55
C GLY A 149 1.68 -2.45 -7.56
N TRP A 150 1.84 -1.14 -7.77
CA TRP A 150 1.07 -0.38 -8.74
C TRP A 150 1.97 0.62 -9.47
N PRO A 151 1.63 1.00 -10.71
CA PRO A 151 2.27 2.12 -11.36
C PRO A 151 2.01 3.42 -10.60
N GLY A 152 2.87 4.42 -10.79
CA GLY A 152 2.67 5.75 -10.19
C GLY A 152 1.31 6.33 -10.53
N ILE A 153 0.85 6.15 -11.77
CA ILE A 153 -0.52 6.47 -12.22
C ILE A 153 -1.10 5.31 -13.03
N ASP A 154 -2.42 5.21 -13.11
CA ASP A 154 -3.15 4.08 -13.73
C ASP A 154 -3.04 4.01 -15.26
N SER A 155 -2.63 5.09 -15.93
CA SER A 155 -2.57 5.15 -17.39
C SER A 155 -1.51 6.13 -17.90
N PRO A 156 -0.88 5.88 -19.07
CA PRO A 156 0.14 6.77 -19.63
C PRO A 156 -0.44 8.07 -20.22
N SER A 157 -1.76 8.21 -20.32
CA SER A 157 -2.44 9.42 -20.81
C SER A 157 -3.79 9.63 -20.12
N ALA A 158 -4.18 10.89 -19.96
CA ALA A 158 -5.48 11.27 -19.38
C ALA A 158 -6.67 10.79 -20.23
N GLN A 159 -6.49 10.62 -21.54
CA GLN A 159 -7.56 10.28 -22.46
C GLN A 159 -7.92 8.79 -22.48
N ILE A 160 -7.01 7.92 -22.00
CA ILE A 160 -7.26 6.48 -21.98
C ILE A 160 -8.20 6.16 -20.83
N ALA A 161 -9.43 5.77 -21.19
CA ALA A 161 -10.46 5.34 -20.26
C ALA A 161 -10.38 3.85 -19.91
N GLU A 162 -9.99 3.03 -20.87
CA GLU A 162 -10.04 1.57 -20.78
C GLU A 162 -9.12 1.00 -19.69
N PRO A 163 -9.50 -0.11 -19.03
CA PRO A 163 -8.63 -0.80 -18.08
C PRO A 163 -7.37 -1.35 -18.75
N ILE A 164 -6.19 -1.06 -18.18
CA ILE A 164 -4.93 -1.67 -18.61
C ILE A 164 -4.76 -3.01 -17.89
N LEU A 165 -4.96 -4.11 -18.62
CA LEU A 165 -4.88 -5.46 -18.08
C LEU A 165 -3.55 -5.74 -17.38
N GLY A 166 -3.62 -6.42 -16.23
CA GLY A 166 -2.45 -6.78 -15.43
C GLY A 166 -1.84 -5.62 -14.62
N ARG A 167 -2.32 -4.38 -14.78
CA ARG A 167 -1.87 -3.24 -13.97
C ARG A 167 -2.88 -2.89 -12.89
N LEU A 168 -2.40 -2.83 -11.64
CA LEU A 168 -3.20 -2.32 -10.53
C LEU A 168 -3.31 -0.79 -10.63
N SER A 169 -4.40 -0.19 -10.16
CA SER A 169 -4.51 1.27 -10.08
C SER A 169 -3.83 1.79 -8.81
N HIS A 170 -3.29 3.02 -8.85
CA HIS A 170 -2.76 3.68 -7.66
C HIS A 170 -3.84 3.73 -6.56
N PRO A 171 -3.51 3.46 -5.28
CA PRO A 171 -4.48 3.39 -4.18
C PRO A 171 -5.37 4.63 -4.04
N PHE A 172 -4.83 5.82 -4.32
CA PHE A 172 -5.61 7.06 -4.28
C PHE A 172 -6.74 7.07 -5.30
N PHE A 173 -6.45 6.81 -6.57
CA PHE A 173 -7.49 6.73 -7.60
C PHE A 173 -8.48 5.61 -7.32
N LYS A 174 -8.03 4.48 -6.78
CA LYS A 174 -8.92 3.40 -6.35
C LYS A 174 -9.87 3.86 -5.23
N PHE A 175 -9.35 4.57 -4.25
CA PHE A 175 -10.12 5.14 -3.14
C PHE A 175 -11.15 6.17 -3.60
N ILE A 176 -10.76 7.09 -4.49
CA ILE A 176 -11.67 8.09 -5.07
C ILE A 176 -12.73 7.40 -5.95
N GLY A 177 -12.31 6.51 -6.86
CA GLY A 177 -13.22 5.81 -7.77
C GLY A 177 -14.24 4.94 -7.07
N LYS A 178 -13.90 4.30 -5.93
CA LYS A 178 -14.87 3.54 -5.12
C LYS A 178 -15.96 4.39 -4.47
N GLN A 179 -15.69 5.67 -4.26
CA GLN A 179 -16.66 6.63 -3.72
C GLN A 179 -17.53 7.25 -4.81
N SER A 180 -17.17 7.07 -6.09
CA SER A 180 -18.00 7.50 -7.21
C SER A 180 -19.27 6.65 -7.34
N GLU A 181 -20.33 7.30 -7.79
CA GLU A 181 -21.58 6.65 -8.19
C GLU A 181 -21.34 5.78 -9.43
N GLN A 182 -20.50 6.25 -10.36
CA GLN A 182 -20.10 5.49 -11.54
C GLN A 182 -19.26 4.28 -11.14
N LYS A 183 -19.54 3.14 -11.76
CA LYS A 183 -18.79 1.88 -11.55
C LYS A 183 -17.94 1.56 -12.79
N PRO A 184 -16.76 0.96 -12.60
CA PRO A 184 -15.92 0.55 -13.72
C PRO A 184 -16.60 -0.56 -14.53
N ASP A 185 -16.32 -0.59 -15.82
CA ASP A 185 -16.78 -1.56 -16.80
C ASP A 185 -15.66 -1.89 -17.80
N ASP A 186 -15.99 -2.61 -18.87
CA ASP A 186 -15.02 -3.04 -19.89
C ASP A 186 -14.39 -1.86 -20.66
N SER A 187 -15.05 -0.71 -20.69
CA SER A 187 -14.61 0.50 -21.40
C SER A 187 -14.01 1.56 -20.47
N THR A 188 -14.31 1.48 -19.17
CA THR A 188 -13.98 2.52 -18.20
C THR A 188 -13.34 1.95 -16.95
N SER A 189 -12.08 2.29 -16.72
CA SER A 189 -11.32 1.91 -15.54
C SER A 189 -11.69 2.74 -14.31
N ILE A 190 -11.47 2.17 -13.12
CA ILE A 190 -11.69 2.88 -11.86
C ILE A 190 -10.79 4.12 -11.72
N GLY A 191 -9.60 4.08 -12.32
CA GLY A 191 -8.68 5.20 -12.31
C GLY A 191 -9.13 6.34 -13.23
N TYR A 192 -9.66 6.03 -14.42
CA TYR A 192 -10.31 7.03 -15.26
C TYR A 192 -11.51 7.68 -14.56
N ILE A 193 -12.40 6.88 -13.95
CA ILE A 193 -13.52 7.41 -13.15
C ILE A 193 -13.00 8.36 -12.08
N ALA A 194 -11.95 7.98 -11.34
CA ALA A 194 -11.39 8.83 -10.31
C ALA A 194 -10.85 10.15 -10.86
N ARG A 195 -10.03 10.11 -11.92
CA ARG A 195 -9.45 11.31 -12.58
C ARG A 195 -10.54 12.25 -13.10
N GLY A 196 -11.68 11.71 -13.56
CA GLY A 196 -12.86 12.49 -13.95
C GLY A 196 -13.65 13.11 -12.80
N ASN A 197 -13.24 12.92 -11.53
CA ASN A 197 -13.95 13.41 -10.35
C ASN A 197 -13.07 14.30 -9.43
N PRO A 198 -12.54 15.44 -9.91
CA PRO A 198 -11.71 16.34 -9.11
C PRO A 198 -12.44 16.88 -7.87
N ARG A 199 -13.75 17.12 -7.97
CA ARG A 199 -14.59 17.53 -6.83
C ARG A 199 -14.54 16.55 -5.66
N LEU A 200 -14.47 15.24 -5.92
CA LEU A 200 -14.32 14.25 -4.85
C LEU A 200 -12.94 14.38 -4.19
N MET A 201 -11.89 14.64 -4.96
CA MET A 201 -10.54 14.87 -4.42
C MET A 201 -10.52 16.13 -3.55
N GLU A 202 -11.14 17.23 -3.99
CA GLU A 202 -11.28 18.47 -3.21
C GLU A 202 -12.05 18.28 -1.89
N VAL A 203 -13.10 17.45 -1.92
CA VAL A 203 -13.89 17.11 -0.72
C VAL A 203 -13.04 16.32 0.27
N ILE A 204 -12.25 15.35 -0.21
CA ILE A 204 -11.32 14.57 0.61
C ILE A 204 -10.19 15.46 1.16
N GLY A 205 -9.61 16.31 0.32
CA GLY A 205 -8.56 17.28 0.66
C GLY A 205 -7.28 16.64 1.22
N GLY A 206 -6.44 17.48 1.83
CA GLY A 206 -5.14 17.08 2.37
C GLY A 206 -4.07 16.92 1.29
N ALA A 207 -2.83 16.74 1.72
CA ALA A 207 -1.65 16.68 0.87
C ALA A 207 -1.77 15.67 -0.30
N PRO A 208 -2.32 14.44 -0.11
CA PRO A 208 -2.50 13.53 -1.25
C PRO A 208 -3.43 14.09 -2.33
N SER A 209 -4.54 14.72 -1.94
CA SER A 209 -5.51 15.23 -2.91
C SER A 209 -4.98 16.47 -3.63
N GLU A 210 -4.33 17.37 -2.92
CA GLU A 210 -3.70 18.57 -3.49
C GLU A 210 -2.62 18.20 -4.51
N ALA A 211 -1.73 17.28 -4.14
CA ALA A 211 -0.67 16.78 -5.02
C ALA A 211 -1.23 16.11 -6.29
N TRP A 212 -2.28 15.30 -6.16
CA TRP A 212 -2.90 14.66 -7.32
C TRP A 212 -3.63 15.66 -8.21
N LEU A 213 -4.34 16.64 -7.65
CA LEU A 213 -5.02 17.69 -8.43
C LEU A 213 -4.00 18.48 -9.26
N GLU A 214 -2.87 18.87 -8.67
CA GLU A 214 -1.77 19.54 -9.39
C GLU A 214 -1.23 18.70 -10.56
N ILE A 215 -1.00 17.40 -10.36
CA ILE A 215 -0.56 16.49 -11.43
C ILE A 215 -1.61 16.37 -12.54
N LEU A 216 -2.91 16.37 -12.19
CA LEU A 216 -3.99 16.28 -13.18
C LEU A 216 -4.11 17.55 -14.02
N GLU A 217 -3.76 18.73 -13.48
CA GLU A 217 -3.70 19.98 -14.24
C GLU A 217 -2.56 19.98 -15.27
N HIS A 218 -1.47 19.24 -15.01
CA HIS A 218 -0.28 19.11 -15.87
C HIS A 218 -0.14 17.70 -16.50
N ALA A 219 -1.26 17.05 -16.82
CA ALA A 219 -1.30 15.63 -17.16
C ALA A 219 -0.46 15.23 -18.38
N GLU A 220 -0.30 16.11 -19.37
CA GLU A 220 0.41 15.81 -20.63
C GLU A 220 1.90 15.52 -20.42
N ASP A 221 2.53 16.14 -19.41
CA ASP A 221 3.96 16.01 -19.14
C ASP A 221 4.28 14.90 -18.13
N GLU A 222 3.41 14.69 -17.13
CA GLU A 222 3.72 13.82 -15.99
C GLU A 222 3.22 12.38 -16.14
N PHE A 223 2.15 12.12 -16.90
CA PHE A 223 1.51 10.78 -16.90
C PHE A 223 2.41 9.71 -17.48
N GLY A 224 3.07 9.98 -18.60
CA GLY A 224 3.98 9.03 -19.23
C GLY A 224 5.13 8.61 -18.30
N LYS A 225 5.67 9.56 -17.54
CA LYS A 225 6.73 9.34 -16.55
C LYS A 225 6.21 8.55 -15.35
N LEU A 226 5.13 9.00 -14.72
CA LEU A 226 4.53 8.33 -13.56
C LEU A 226 4.05 6.92 -13.89
N PHE A 227 3.56 6.67 -15.09
CA PHE A 227 3.07 5.36 -15.52
C PHE A 227 4.20 4.33 -15.64
N ARG A 228 5.42 4.78 -15.97
CA ARG A 228 6.61 3.92 -16.03
C ARG A 228 7.19 3.60 -14.66
N LEU A 229 6.88 4.42 -13.65
CA LEU A 229 7.32 4.15 -12.28
C LEU A 229 6.50 3.03 -11.67
N MET A 230 7.19 2.10 -11.01
CA MET A 230 6.57 1.04 -10.24
C MET A 230 6.69 1.34 -8.74
N VAL A 231 5.57 1.32 -8.04
CA VAL A 231 5.48 1.58 -6.60
C VAL A 231 5.22 0.26 -5.89
N ALA A 232 6.23 -0.20 -5.15
CA ALA A 232 6.09 -1.38 -4.30
C ALA A 232 5.12 -1.11 -3.12
N PRO A 233 4.31 -2.11 -2.73
CA PRO A 233 3.47 -1.99 -1.54
C PRO A 233 4.34 -1.93 -0.29
N ARG A 234 3.96 -1.09 0.67
CA ARG A 234 4.73 -0.90 1.92
C ARG A 234 3.94 -1.18 3.18
N LEU A 235 2.61 -1.19 3.09
CA LEU A 235 1.74 -1.60 4.19
C LEU A 235 1.12 -2.95 3.87
N VAL A 236 1.21 -3.87 4.81
CA VAL A 236 0.66 -5.21 4.66
C VAL A 236 -0.19 -5.60 5.86
N VAL A 237 -1.12 -6.52 5.62
CA VAL A 237 -1.86 -7.21 6.65
C VAL A 237 -1.33 -8.64 6.71
N LEU A 238 -0.84 -9.00 7.89
CA LEU A 238 -0.37 -10.34 8.26
C LEU A 238 -1.06 -10.69 9.58
N ASP A 239 -1.74 -11.84 9.61
CA ASP A 239 -2.49 -12.34 10.78
C ASP A 239 -3.44 -11.30 11.40
N HIS A 240 -4.22 -10.62 10.54
CA HIS A 240 -5.16 -9.54 10.91
C HIS A 240 -4.51 -8.32 11.57
N ARG A 241 -3.19 -8.15 11.43
CA ARG A 241 -2.43 -7.02 11.99
C ARG A 241 -1.74 -6.20 10.92
N LEU A 242 -1.66 -4.90 11.14
CA LEU A 242 -0.99 -3.97 10.25
C LEU A 242 0.52 -4.06 10.44
N HIS A 243 1.24 -4.19 9.33
CA HIS A 243 2.69 -4.18 9.32
C HIS A 243 3.20 -3.20 8.27
N LEU A 244 4.35 -2.59 8.56
CA LEU A 244 5.16 -1.83 7.63
C LEU A 244 6.23 -2.76 7.08
N LEU A 245 6.34 -2.87 5.75
CA LEU A 245 7.46 -3.54 5.12
C LEU A 245 8.68 -2.64 5.17
N VAL A 246 9.78 -3.22 5.63
CA VAL A 246 11.09 -2.58 5.68
C VAL A 246 12.14 -3.53 5.15
N LEU A 247 13.30 -3.00 4.82
CA LEU A 247 14.49 -3.79 4.61
C LEU A 247 15.20 -3.99 5.95
N ARG A 248 15.51 -5.24 6.25
CA ARG A 248 16.26 -5.63 7.43
C ARG A 248 17.25 -6.72 7.04
N ASP A 249 18.52 -6.48 7.34
CA ASP A 249 19.62 -7.41 7.02
C ASP A 249 19.63 -7.79 5.52
N GLY A 250 19.30 -6.81 4.67
CA GLY A 250 19.25 -6.97 3.22
C GLY A 250 18.05 -7.75 2.69
N LYS A 251 16.99 -7.95 3.49
CA LYS A 251 15.78 -8.67 3.08
C LYS A 251 14.52 -7.91 3.47
N PRO A 252 13.44 -7.96 2.65
CA PRO A 252 12.15 -7.44 3.06
C PRO A 252 11.66 -8.15 4.32
N PHE A 253 11.16 -7.38 5.28
CA PHE A 253 10.73 -7.86 6.58
C PHE A 253 9.51 -7.06 7.06
N PRO A 254 8.41 -7.72 7.48
CA PRO A 254 7.26 -7.03 8.05
C PRO A 254 7.51 -6.65 9.51
N VAL A 255 7.41 -5.35 9.81
CA VAL A 255 7.49 -4.82 11.17
C VAL A 255 6.08 -4.46 11.65
N PRO A 256 5.62 -4.97 12.80
CA PRO A 256 4.30 -4.63 13.33
C PRO A 256 4.14 -3.12 13.54
N VAL A 257 3.01 -2.58 13.09
CA VAL A 257 2.61 -1.21 13.38
C VAL A 257 1.86 -1.18 14.69
N THR A 258 2.17 -0.20 15.55
CA THR A 258 1.51 -0.02 16.84
C THR A 258 -0.01 0.14 16.66
N VAL A 259 -0.79 -0.34 17.64
CA VAL A 259 -2.25 -0.22 17.63
C VAL A 259 -2.67 1.21 18.00
N ASP A 260 -2.44 2.15 17.08
CA ASP A 260 -2.74 3.57 17.22
C ASP A 260 -3.17 4.19 15.86
N PRO A 261 -4.44 4.59 15.70
CA PRO A 261 -4.92 5.25 14.50
C PRO A 261 -4.21 6.56 14.15
N LYS A 262 -3.53 7.22 15.11
CA LYS A 262 -2.68 8.38 14.80
C LYS A 262 -1.49 7.99 13.93
N VAL A 263 -0.96 6.78 14.10
CA VAL A 263 0.08 6.21 13.24
C VAL A 263 -0.53 5.74 11.93
N TRP A 264 -1.63 4.98 12.00
CA TRP A 264 -2.24 4.40 10.80
C TRP A 264 -2.66 5.48 9.80
N ARG A 265 -3.26 6.58 10.26
CA ARG A 265 -3.73 7.67 9.39
C ARG A 265 -2.59 8.33 8.60
N VAL A 266 -1.42 8.49 9.21
CA VAL A 266 -0.24 9.09 8.56
C VAL A 266 0.32 8.12 7.52
N LEU A 267 0.54 6.85 7.90
CA LEU A 267 1.07 5.85 6.97
C LEU A 267 0.16 5.62 5.77
N VAL A 268 -1.17 5.59 5.99
CA VAL A 268 -2.15 5.48 4.90
C VAL A 268 -2.12 6.74 4.05
N ALA A 269 -2.10 7.94 4.63
CA ALA A 269 -2.04 9.20 3.87
C ALA A 269 -0.78 9.28 2.99
N TYR A 270 0.40 9.00 3.54
CA TYR A 270 1.65 8.97 2.79
C TYR A 270 1.65 7.97 1.63
N SER A 271 0.94 6.85 1.79
CA SER A 271 0.82 5.84 0.74
C SER A 271 -0.20 6.20 -0.35
N LEU A 272 -0.99 7.25 -0.16
CA LEU A 272 -1.91 7.80 -1.14
C LEU A 272 -1.28 8.91 -1.98
N GLU A 273 -0.17 9.51 -1.52
CA GLU A 273 0.55 10.53 -2.27
C GLU A 273 1.17 10.00 -3.57
N PRO A 274 1.30 10.85 -4.60
CA PRO A 274 2.00 10.47 -5.82
C PRO A 274 3.49 10.21 -5.57
N PRO A 275 4.15 9.35 -6.38
CA PRO A 275 5.61 9.20 -6.34
C PRO A 275 6.35 10.54 -6.45
N GLY A 276 7.44 10.70 -5.70
CA GLY A 276 8.21 11.95 -5.66
C GLY A 276 7.69 12.98 -4.66
N HIS A 277 6.52 12.78 -4.04
CA HIS A 277 6.00 13.67 -3.01
C HIS A 277 6.49 13.27 -1.59
N PRO A 278 6.50 14.21 -0.62
CA PRO A 278 7.15 14.01 0.67
C PRO A 278 6.72 12.75 1.42
N GLY A 279 5.43 12.43 1.50
CA GLY A 279 4.91 11.24 2.17
C GLY A 279 5.29 9.96 1.43
N ALA A 280 5.15 9.93 0.10
CA ALA A 280 5.53 8.78 -0.72
C ALA A 280 7.04 8.48 -0.64
N GLU A 281 7.88 9.51 -0.70
CA GLU A 281 9.32 9.38 -0.50
C GLU A 281 9.66 9.00 0.94
N THR A 282 8.93 9.49 1.94
CA THR A 282 9.10 9.04 3.33
C THR A 282 8.85 7.55 3.45
N MET A 283 7.74 7.03 2.92
CA MET A 283 7.45 5.59 2.91
C MET A 283 8.53 4.77 2.19
N LYS A 284 9.04 5.28 1.06
CA LYS A 284 10.17 4.67 0.34
C LYS A 284 11.45 4.64 1.17
N HIS A 285 11.78 5.74 1.87
CA HIS A 285 12.94 5.79 2.75
C HIS A 285 12.77 4.90 3.98
N LEU A 286 11.57 4.81 4.57
CA LEU A 286 11.29 3.86 5.65
C LEU A 286 11.57 2.43 5.21
N PHE A 287 11.23 2.08 3.97
CA PHE A 287 11.54 0.76 3.45
C PHE A 287 13.05 0.53 3.39
N TRP A 288 13.81 1.40 2.70
CA TRP A 288 15.24 1.15 2.45
C TRP A 288 16.16 1.42 3.64
N CYS A 289 15.78 2.30 4.57
CA CYS A 289 16.71 2.83 5.56
C CYS A 289 16.31 2.51 7.01
N TRP A 290 15.54 1.45 7.23
CA TRP A 290 14.99 1.13 8.56
C TRP A 290 16.06 0.70 9.56
N SER A 291 16.96 -0.21 9.19
CA SER A 291 17.99 -0.73 10.10
C SER A 291 19.33 -0.01 9.90
N GLY A 292 19.59 0.58 8.72
CA GLY A 292 20.79 1.40 8.45
C GLY A 292 20.62 2.36 7.27
N GLU A 293 21.57 3.28 7.09
CA GLU A 293 21.52 4.28 5.99
C GLU A 293 21.73 3.70 4.60
N HIS A 294 22.45 2.58 4.52
CA HIS A 294 22.97 2.02 3.28
C HIS A 294 22.57 0.54 3.13
N GLU A 295 21.37 0.16 3.56
CA GLU A 295 20.90 -1.19 3.29
C GLU A 295 20.60 -1.39 1.80
N ASN A 296 20.94 -2.56 1.31
CA ASN A 296 20.65 -3.00 -0.05
C ASN A 296 19.95 -4.34 0.01
N TRP A 297 18.96 -4.54 -0.86
CA TRP A 297 18.30 -5.82 -0.95
C TRP A 297 19.27 -6.82 -1.60
N MET A 298 19.64 -7.84 -0.83
CA MET A 298 20.58 -8.87 -1.23
C MET A 298 19.88 -10.06 -1.89
N PRO A 299 20.46 -10.63 -2.96
CA PRO A 299 19.97 -11.89 -3.51
C PRO A 299 20.21 -13.04 -2.53
N SER A 300 19.35 -14.05 -2.57
CA SER A 300 19.51 -15.27 -1.78
C SER A 300 20.76 -16.05 -2.17
N VAL A 301 21.26 -16.91 -1.28
CA VAL A 301 22.40 -17.81 -1.58
C VAL A 301 22.11 -18.67 -2.83
N ARG A 302 20.85 -19.08 -3.02
CA ARG A 302 20.44 -19.85 -4.20
C ARG A 302 20.43 -19.01 -5.46
N GLN A 303 19.95 -17.76 -5.38
CA GLN A 303 20.01 -16.82 -6.50
C GLN A 303 21.46 -16.51 -6.89
N VAL A 304 22.35 -16.29 -5.93
CA VAL A 304 23.79 -16.09 -6.19
C VAL A 304 24.42 -17.30 -6.87
N ARG A 305 24.13 -18.52 -6.40
CA ARG A 305 24.61 -19.76 -7.04
C ARG A 305 24.07 -19.89 -8.47
N SER A 306 22.78 -19.63 -8.66
CA SER A 306 22.12 -19.70 -9.97
C SER A 306 22.70 -18.68 -10.94
N ALA A 307 22.91 -17.44 -10.50
CA ALA A 307 23.54 -16.39 -11.29
C ALA A 307 24.99 -16.75 -11.67
N ARG A 308 25.74 -17.38 -10.76
CA ARG A 308 27.09 -17.88 -11.05
C ARG A 308 27.07 -18.99 -12.10
N MET A 309 26.17 -19.96 -11.98
CA MET A 309 26.01 -21.03 -12.98
C MET A 309 25.62 -20.46 -14.35
N LEU A 310 24.69 -19.50 -14.39
CA LEU A 310 24.30 -18.81 -15.63
C LEU A 310 25.50 -18.08 -16.25
N ARG A 311 26.28 -17.37 -15.44
CA ARG A 311 27.51 -16.70 -15.89
C ARG A 311 28.52 -17.69 -16.46
N GLU A 312 28.74 -18.82 -15.80
CA GLU A 312 29.65 -19.87 -16.28
C GLU A 312 29.17 -20.46 -17.61
N ALA A 313 27.85 -20.69 -17.77
CA ALA A 313 27.27 -21.14 -19.03
C ALA A 313 27.44 -20.12 -20.17
N ILE A 314 27.21 -18.83 -19.92
CA ILE A 314 27.41 -17.75 -20.89
C ILE A 314 28.87 -17.69 -21.34
N VAL A 315 29.81 -17.72 -20.39
CA VAL A 315 31.24 -17.72 -20.70
C VAL A 315 31.64 -18.97 -21.48
N GLY A 316 31.07 -20.13 -21.15
CA GLY A 316 31.31 -21.40 -21.85
C GLY A 316 30.84 -21.39 -23.31
N LEU A 317 29.89 -20.54 -23.69
CA LEU A 317 29.44 -20.39 -25.08
C LEU A 317 30.42 -19.60 -25.97
N GLY A 318 31.44 -18.97 -25.38
CA GLY A 318 32.45 -18.20 -26.11
C GLY A 318 31.82 -17.09 -26.96
N GLU A 319 32.20 -17.00 -28.23
CA GLU A 319 31.67 -16.02 -29.18
C GLU A 319 30.15 -16.13 -29.46
N ASN A 320 29.51 -17.22 -29.01
CA ASN A 320 28.08 -17.41 -29.18
C ASN A 320 27.24 -16.77 -28.06
N SER A 321 27.85 -16.13 -27.06
CA SER A 321 27.15 -15.37 -26.03
C SER A 321 28.00 -14.21 -25.52
N SER A 322 27.42 -13.33 -24.71
CA SER A 322 28.13 -12.19 -24.12
C SER A 322 27.59 -11.86 -22.73
N LEU A 323 28.49 -11.49 -21.82
CA LEU A 323 28.11 -10.93 -20.51
C LEU A 323 27.62 -9.48 -20.62
N SER A 324 27.87 -8.82 -21.74
CA SER A 324 27.31 -7.50 -22.01
C SER A 324 25.87 -7.67 -22.48
N PRO A 325 24.88 -7.17 -21.72
CA PRO A 325 23.49 -7.31 -22.11
C PRO A 325 23.19 -6.46 -23.35
N ILE A 326 22.29 -6.94 -24.20
CA ILE A 326 21.68 -6.15 -25.26
C ILE A 326 20.50 -5.40 -24.66
N MET A 327 20.50 -4.08 -24.83
CA MET A 327 19.39 -3.22 -24.42
C MET A 327 18.30 -3.24 -25.50
N TYR A 328 17.08 -3.65 -25.13
CA TYR A 328 15.90 -3.61 -25.99
C TYR A 328 15.06 -2.35 -25.73
N SER A 329 15.05 -1.88 -24.48
CA SER A 329 14.42 -0.64 -24.04
C SER A 329 15.18 -0.07 -22.83
N GLU A 330 14.82 1.13 -22.34
CA GLU A 330 15.41 1.72 -21.12
C GLU A 330 15.36 0.76 -19.92
N ASN A 331 14.33 -0.08 -19.83
CA ASN A 331 14.10 -0.98 -18.70
C ASN A 331 14.18 -2.47 -19.06
N THR A 332 14.54 -2.80 -20.30
CA THR A 332 14.57 -4.19 -20.77
C THR A 332 15.90 -4.49 -21.41
N SER A 333 16.61 -5.43 -20.83
CA SER A 333 17.87 -5.94 -21.34
C SER A 333 17.84 -7.46 -21.35
N ALA A 334 18.58 -8.07 -22.27
CA ALA A 334 18.72 -9.53 -22.27
C ALA A 334 20.14 -9.94 -22.66
N ILE A 335 20.48 -11.17 -22.30
CA ILE A 335 21.77 -11.78 -22.62
C ILE A 335 21.66 -12.43 -24.00
N PRO A 336 22.50 -12.04 -24.98
CA PRO A 336 22.46 -12.65 -26.30
C PRO A 336 22.96 -14.09 -26.27
N VAL A 337 22.24 -14.99 -26.94
CA VAL A 337 22.65 -16.37 -27.15
C VAL A 337 22.45 -16.72 -28.63
N ARG A 338 23.53 -17.11 -29.30
CA ARG A 338 23.53 -17.56 -30.71
C ARG A 338 23.57 -19.08 -30.75
N GLY A 339 22.46 -19.69 -31.13
CA GLY A 339 22.43 -21.12 -31.45
C GLY A 339 23.06 -21.40 -32.81
N LYS A 340 23.70 -22.57 -32.97
CA LYS A 340 23.97 -23.16 -34.29
C LYS A 340 22.88 -24.19 -34.57
N SER A 341 22.05 -24.00 -35.59
CA SER A 341 21.14 -25.06 -36.02
C SER A 341 21.97 -26.17 -36.65
N GLY A 342 21.80 -27.41 -36.21
CA GLY A 342 22.47 -28.60 -36.77
C GLY A 342 22.00 -28.99 -38.19
N LEU A 343 21.52 -28.02 -38.97
CA LEU A 343 21.16 -28.17 -40.37
C LEU A 343 22.32 -27.69 -41.26
N PHE A 344 23.53 -28.21 -41.05
CA PHE A 344 24.65 -28.08 -41.98
C PHE A 344 25.59 -29.27 -41.83
#